data_AF-A0A914LHT9-F1
#
_entry.id   AF-A0A914LHT9-F1
#
_cell.length_a   1.000
_cell.length_b   1.000
_cell.length_c   1.000
_cell.angle_alpha   90.00
_cell.angle_beta   90.00
_cell.angle_gamma   90.00
#
_symmetry.space_group_name_H-M   'P 1'
#
loop_
_entity.id
_entity.type
_entity.pdbx_description
1 polymer ?
#
loop_
_entity_poly.entity_id
_entity_poly.type
_entity_poly.pdbx_seq_one_letter_code
_entity_poly.pdbx_strand_id
1 'polypeptide(L)'
;MFFELELTNLKSGRSRRNANTCKPGSNNTKCCLYDLVIDFEKIGWGFVIAPKRYNAYVCSGECARMANSPSMGRFQAAAAAKIDHFQCCHPKEYNGITVRVLKK
;
A
#
# COMPACT_ATOMS: atom_id res chain seq x y z
N MET A 1 45.80 22.12 13.66
CA MET A 1 44.73 22.56 12.75
C MET A 1 43.85 21.35 12.51
N PHE A 2 42.59 21.38 12.92
CA PHE A 2 41.64 20.33 12.60
C PHE A 2 40.40 20.97 11.98
N PHE A 3 39.85 20.31 10.97
CA PHE A 3 38.61 20.70 10.33
C PHE A 3 37.47 19.93 10.98
N GLU A 4 36.42 20.65 11.34
CA GLU A 4 35.18 20.08 11.83
C GLU A 4 34.10 20.23 10.76
N LEU A 5 33.35 19.15 10.53
CA LEU A 5 32.43 19.02 9.42
C LEU A 5 31.06 18.69 10.00
N GLU A 6 30.14 19.66 9.97
CA GLU A 6 28.76 19.45 10.37
C GLU A 6 27.93 18.98 9.18
N LEU A 7 27.50 17.72 9.23
CA LEU A 7 26.62 17.13 8.24
C LEU A 7 25.16 17.47 8.59
N THR A 8 24.61 18.51 7.96
CA THR A 8 23.16 18.74 8.04
C THR A 8 22.44 17.67 7.23
N ASN A 9 21.63 16.84 7.90
CA ASN A 9 20.85 15.79 7.26
C ASN A 9 19.75 16.43 6.41
N LEU A 10 20.05 16.70 5.13
CA LEU A 10 19.04 17.05 4.15
C LEU A 10 18.22 15.79 3.86
N LYS A 11 17.27 15.48 4.75
CA LYS A 11 16.16 14.60 4.40
C LYS A 11 15.32 15.35 3.37
N SER A 12 15.77 15.33 2.10
CA SER A 12 14.89 15.60 0.99
C SER A 12 13.91 14.44 0.91
N GLY A 13 12.93 14.42 1.80
CA GLY A 13 11.78 13.57 1.63
C GLY A 13 11.11 13.99 0.34
N ARG A 14 11.34 13.23 -0.73
CA ARG A 14 10.57 13.43 -1.96
C ARG A 14 9.11 13.28 -1.56
N SER A 15 8.32 14.35 -1.71
CA SER A 15 6.87 14.28 -1.50
C SER A 15 6.36 13.04 -2.21
N ARG A 16 5.80 12.08 -1.46
CA ARG A 16 5.25 10.86 -2.05
C ARG A 16 4.20 11.32 -3.05
N ARG A 17 4.44 11.03 -4.32
CA ARG A 17 3.41 11.21 -5.34
C ARG A 17 2.29 10.26 -4.95
N ASN A 18 1.07 10.78 -4.85
CA ASN A 18 -0.11 10.00 -4.52
C ASN A 18 -0.11 8.74 -5.42
N ALA A 19 -0.32 7.56 -4.83
CA ALA A 19 -0.26 6.32 -5.59
C ALA A 19 -1.37 6.38 -6.66
N ASN A 20 -0.98 6.49 -7.94
CA ASN A 20 -1.94 6.50 -9.03
C ASN A 20 -2.76 5.21 -8.97
N THR A 21 -4.08 5.32 -8.86
CA THR A 21 -4.98 4.17 -8.89
C THR A 21 -5.07 3.61 -10.31
N CYS A 22 -5.12 2.28 -10.40
CA CYS A 22 -5.40 1.60 -11.65
C CYS A 22 -6.91 1.63 -11.95
N LYS A 23 -7.25 1.71 -13.24
CA LYS A 23 -8.63 1.63 -13.69
C LYS A 23 -9.09 0.17 -13.74
N PRO A 24 -10.30 -0.16 -13.27
CA PRO A 24 -10.88 -1.48 -13.50
C PRO A 24 -11.01 -1.72 -15.01
N GLY A 25 -10.52 -2.88 -15.48
CA GLY A 25 -10.52 -3.24 -16.90
C GLY A 25 -9.25 -2.88 -17.69
N SER A 26 -8.28 -2.18 -17.10
CA SER A 26 -6.93 -2.19 -17.67
C SER A 26 -6.31 -3.57 -17.46
N ASN A 27 -5.74 -4.19 -18.50
CA ASN A 27 -5.01 -5.47 -18.42
C ASN A 27 -3.65 -5.32 -17.69
N ASN A 28 -3.67 -4.76 -16.49
CA ASN A 28 -2.51 -4.65 -15.63
C ASN A 28 -2.41 -5.92 -14.80
N THR A 29 -1.54 -6.84 -15.22
CA THR A 29 -1.23 -8.03 -14.43
C THR A 29 -0.38 -7.71 -13.20
N LYS A 30 0.28 -6.53 -13.15
CA LYS A 30 1.14 -6.12 -12.03
C LYS A 30 0.34 -5.67 -10.80
N CYS A 31 0.91 -5.85 -9.61
CA CYS A 31 0.37 -5.32 -8.35
C CYS A 31 0.06 -3.81 -8.43
N CYS A 32 -1.20 -3.44 -8.18
CA CYS A 32 -1.69 -2.07 -8.24
C CYS A 32 -2.80 -1.80 -7.22
N LEU A 33 -3.07 -0.52 -6.96
CA LEU A 33 -4.15 -0.04 -6.11
C LEU A 33 -5.40 0.26 -6.97
N TYR A 34 -6.54 -0.32 -6.62
CA TYR A 34 -7.83 -0.11 -7.30
C TYR A 34 -8.84 0.52 -6.36
N ASP A 35 -9.84 1.22 -6.91
CA ASP A 35 -10.96 1.75 -6.14
C ASP A 35 -11.85 0.62 -5.59
N LEU A 36 -12.18 0.71 -4.31
CA LEU A 36 -13.12 -0.18 -3.63
C LEU A 36 -13.99 0.65 -2.70
N VAL A 37 -15.21 0.97 -3.15
CA VAL A 37 -16.15 1.78 -2.37
C VAL A 37 -16.98 0.88 -1.47
N ILE A 38 -16.80 1.04 -0.17
CA ILE A 38 -17.62 0.45 0.88
C ILE A 38 -18.86 1.32 1.06
N ASP A 39 -20.04 0.71 1.04
CA ASP A 39 -21.32 1.33 1.39
C ASP A 39 -21.80 0.70 2.69
N PHE A 40 -21.76 1.46 3.79
CA PHE A 40 -21.99 0.95 5.14
C PHE A 40 -23.44 0.46 5.34
N GLU A 41 -24.40 1.03 4.62
CA GLU A 41 -25.79 0.59 4.69
C GLU A 41 -25.98 -0.75 3.97
N LYS A 42 -25.37 -0.89 2.78
CA LYS A 42 -25.47 -2.13 1.99
C LYS A 42 -24.84 -3.34 2.68
N ILE A 43 -23.77 -3.14 3.46
CA ILE A 43 -23.13 -4.22 4.22
C ILE A 43 -23.79 -4.47 5.58
N GLY A 44 -24.89 -3.77 5.91
CA GLY A 44 -25.64 -3.97 7.15
C GLY A 44 -25.08 -3.24 8.37
N TRP A 45 -24.13 -2.30 8.19
CA TRP A 45 -23.57 -1.49 9.27
C TRP A 45 -24.39 -0.22 9.50
N GLY A 46 -25.69 -0.39 9.76
CA GLY A 46 -26.64 0.71 9.99
C GLY A 46 -26.32 1.58 11.21
N PHE A 47 -25.41 1.13 12.08
CA PHE A 47 -24.91 1.93 13.20
C PHE A 47 -23.95 3.06 12.75
N VAL A 48 -23.41 3.01 11.53
CA VAL A 48 -22.56 4.08 10.98
C VAL A 48 -23.43 5.20 10.39
N ILE A 49 -23.37 6.37 11.01
CA ILE A 49 -24.09 7.57 10.57
C ILE A 49 -23.33 8.24 9.43
N ALA A 50 -22.01 8.38 9.57
CA ALA A 50 -21.17 9.04 8.58
C ALA A 50 -19.72 8.51 8.59
N PRO A 51 -19.05 8.45 7.42
CA PRO A 51 -19.65 8.62 6.09
C PRO A 51 -20.54 7.42 5.71
N LYS A 52 -21.46 7.60 4.76
CA LYS A 52 -22.29 6.47 4.24
C LYS A 52 -21.53 5.60 3.24
N ARG A 53 -20.58 6.19 2.53
CA ARG A 53 -19.68 5.51 1.60
C ARG A 53 -18.24 5.93 1.84
N TYR A 54 -17.30 4.99 1.68
CA TYR A 54 -15.88 5.24 1.80
C TYR A 54 -15.09 4.43 0.76
N ASN A 55 -14.21 5.07 0.00
CA ASN A 55 -13.28 4.36 -0.87
C ASN A 55 -12.10 3.84 -0.04
N ALA A 56 -12.16 2.56 0.33
CA ALA A 56 -11.11 1.91 1.11
C ALA A 56 -9.90 1.52 0.25
N TYR A 57 -10.07 1.51 -1.08
CA TYR A 57 -9.14 0.96 -2.04
C TYR A 57 -8.82 -0.53 -1.80
N VAL A 58 -8.23 -1.18 -2.79
CA VAL A 58 -7.75 -2.56 -2.67
C VAL A 58 -6.49 -2.77 -3.49
N CYS A 59 -5.51 -3.46 -2.93
CA CYS A 59 -4.34 -3.90 -3.68
C CYS A 59 -4.65 -5.23 -4.38
N SER A 60 -4.43 -5.29 -5.69
CA SER A 60 -4.64 -6.50 -6.48
C SER A 60 -3.64 -6.60 -7.62
N GLY A 61 -3.29 -7.81 -8.02
CA GLY A 61 -2.39 -8.11 -9.13
C GLY A 61 -1.34 -9.15 -8.78
N GLU A 62 -0.63 -9.59 -9.81
CA GLU A 62 0.43 -10.58 -9.70
C GLU A 62 1.62 -10.04 -8.93
N CYS A 63 2.17 -10.96 -8.15
CA CYS A 63 3.32 -10.78 -7.30
C CYS A 63 4.52 -11.17 -8.16
N ALA A 64 5.23 -10.18 -8.70
CA ALA A 64 6.37 -10.44 -9.55
C ALA A 64 7.39 -11.26 -8.76
N ARG A 65 7.57 -12.54 -9.12
CA ARG A 65 8.69 -13.35 -8.66
C ARG A 65 9.95 -12.65 -9.15
N MET A 66 10.60 -11.86 -8.30
CA MET A 66 11.87 -11.22 -8.65
C MET A 66 12.97 -12.30 -8.66
N ALA A 67 12.94 -13.17 -9.66
CA ALA A 67 14.00 -14.14 -9.87
C ALA A 67 15.32 -13.46 -10.25
N ASN A 68 15.27 -12.25 -10.86
CA ASN A 68 16.43 -11.63 -11.50
C ASN A 68 16.54 -10.11 -11.25
N SER A 69 16.42 -9.64 -10.01
CA SER A 69 16.80 -8.25 -9.68
C SER A 69 18.27 -8.22 -9.24
N PRO A 70 19.18 -7.51 -9.96
CA PRO A 70 20.59 -7.42 -9.58
C PRO A 70 20.81 -6.63 -8.28
N SER A 71 19.77 -5.97 -7.75
CA SER A 71 19.77 -5.29 -6.45
C SER A 71 19.32 -6.19 -5.29
N MET A 72 18.95 -7.44 -5.54
CA MET A 72 18.57 -8.39 -4.50
C MET A 72 19.85 -9.10 -4.02
N GLY A 73 20.33 -8.78 -2.82
CA GLY A 73 21.50 -9.47 -2.25
C GLY A 73 21.28 -10.98 -2.23
N ARG A 74 22.33 -11.76 -2.51
CA ARG A 74 22.31 -13.24 -2.58
C ARG A 74 21.64 -13.93 -1.38
N PHE A 75 21.58 -13.25 -0.22
CA PHE A 75 20.93 -13.72 1.00
C PHE A 75 19.39 -13.84 0.92
N GLN A 76 18.72 -13.08 0.05
CA GLN A 76 17.24 -13.10 -0.04
C GLN A 76 16.71 -14.14 -1.04
N ALA A 77 17.55 -14.63 -1.97
CA ALA A 77 17.15 -15.64 -2.96
C ALA A 77 16.87 -17.02 -2.34
N ALA A 78 17.63 -17.42 -1.31
CA ALA A 78 17.46 -18.71 -0.64
C ALA A 78 16.22 -18.75 0.28
N ALA A 79 15.84 -17.63 0.89
CA ALA A 79 14.62 -17.52 1.70
C ALA A 79 13.35 -17.41 0.85
N ALA A 80 13.45 -16.81 -0.35
CA ALA A 80 12.34 -16.67 -1.30
C ALA A 80 11.88 -18.00 -1.93
N ALA A 81 12.73 -19.03 -1.94
CA ALA A 81 12.40 -20.33 -2.53
C ALA A 81 11.48 -21.21 -1.65
N LYS A 82 11.29 -20.85 -0.37
CA LYS A 82 10.53 -21.66 0.62
C LYS A 82 9.28 -20.99 1.19
N ILE A 83 9.01 -19.74 0.83
CA ILE A 83 7.81 -19.01 1.30
C ILE A 83 7.01 -18.60 0.07
N ASP A 84 5.90 -19.31 -0.18
CA ASP A 84 5.01 -19.08 -1.33
C ASP A 84 4.41 -17.66 -1.38
N HIS A 85 4.53 -16.89 -0.29
CA HIS A 85 3.95 -15.57 -0.10
C HIS A 85 4.95 -14.42 0.14
N PHE A 86 6.26 -14.61 -0.08
CA PHE A 86 7.27 -13.58 0.25
C PHE A 86 7.14 -12.25 -0.53
N GLN A 87 6.37 -12.22 -1.62
CA GLN A 87 6.24 -11.05 -2.50
C GLN A 87 4.79 -10.67 -2.80
N CYS A 88 3.85 -10.99 -1.90
CA CYS A 88 2.43 -10.76 -2.12
C CYS A 88 2.05 -9.28 -2.32
N CYS A 89 1.04 -9.02 -3.15
CA CYS A 89 0.51 -7.68 -3.39
C CYS A 89 -0.33 -7.24 -2.18
N HIS A 90 0.23 -6.36 -1.35
CA HIS A 90 -0.45 -5.87 -0.15
C HIS A 90 -0.22 -4.36 0.06
N PRO A 91 -1.08 -3.67 0.82
CA PRO A 91 -0.88 -2.28 1.17
C PRO A 91 0.41 -2.10 1.98
N LYS A 92 1.21 -1.09 1.62
CA LYS A 92 2.41 -0.71 2.39
C LYS A 92 2.10 0.28 3.51
N GLU A 93 1.03 1.05 3.34
CA GLU A 93 0.62 2.15 4.22
C GLU A 93 -0.91 2.22 4.25
N TYR A 94 -1.44 2.78 5.33
CA TYR A 94 -2.88 2.96 5.55
C TYR A 94 -3.17 4.39 5.97
N ASN A 95 -4.31 4.93 5.53
CA ASN A 95 -4.85 6.20 5.99
C ASN A 95 -6.04 5.93 6.93
N GLY A 96 -6.07 6.63 8.07
CA GLY A 96 -7.20 6.55 8.99
C GLY A 96 -8.43 7.29 8.47
N ILE A 97 -9.61 6.87 8.94
CA ILE A 97 -10.87 7.59 8.72
C ILE A 97 -11.57 7.87 10.04
N THR A 98 -12.32 8.97 10.10
CA THR A 98 -13.21 9.28 11.21
C THR A 98 -14.61 8.75 10.89
N VAL A 99 -15.14 7.92 11.78
CA VAL A 99 -16.48 7.34 11.66
C VAL A 99 -17.36 7.85 12.79
N ARG A 100 -18.55 8.36 12.44
CA ARG A 100 -19.60 8.72 13.39
C ARG A 100 -20.58 7.58 13.51
N VAL A 101 -20.78 7.08 14.72
CA VAL A 101 -21.67 5.95 15.00
C VAL A 101 -22.84 6.36 15.90
N LEU A 102 -23.95 5.65 15.79
CA LEU A 102 -25.06 5.74 16.74
C LEU A 102 -24.58 5.21 18.10
N LYS A 103 -24.65 6.05 19.13
CA LYS A 103 -24.56 5.57 20.51
C LYS A 103 -25.90 4.92 20.85
N LYS A 104 -25.85 3.65 21.27
CA LYS A 104 -27.00 2.99 21.88
C LYS A 104 -27.30 3.59 23.25
#